data_AF-A0A6J4K3U6-F1
#
_entry.id   AF-A0A6J4K3U6-F1
#
_cell.length_a   1.000
_cell.length_b   1.000
_cell.length_c   1.000
_cell.angle_alpha   90.00
_cell.angle_beta   90.00
_cell.angle_gamma   90.00
#
_symmetry.space_group_name_H-M   'P 1'
#
loop_
_entity.id
_entity.type
_entity.pdbx_description
1 polymer ?
#
loop_
_entity_poly.entity_id
_entity_poly.type
_entity_poly.pdbx_seq_one_letter_code
_entity_poly.pdbx_strand_id
1 'polypeptide(L)'
;MSHPPSADRAPELRRAAAWVPGALVLDEPARRVVEHDAGFLRVLGGPGTGKTTLLAERVARLLHEQPGARPLVLVGDRRAAAALRERIAARRRA
;
A
#
# COMPACT_ATOMS: atom_id res chain seq x y z
N MET A 1 24.79 -47.74 6.35
CA MET A 1 24.41 -46.58 5.53
C MET A 1 23.40 -45.77 6.34
N SER A 2 23.87 -44.78 7.09
CA SER A 2 23.05 -43.97 8.02
C SER A 2 22.50 -42.73 7.30
N HIS A 3 21.18 -42.62 7.27
CA HIS A 3 20.46 -41.40 6.92
C HIS A 3 20.51 -40.45 8.13
N PRO A 4 20.83 -39.15 7.99
CA PRO A 4 20.77 -38.24 9.12
C PRO A 4 19.29 -38.02 9.53
N PRO A 5 18.99 -37.86 10.83
CA PRO A 5 17.65 -37.54 11.27
C PRO A 5 17.28 -36.14 10.75
N SER A 6 16.29 -36.08 9.87
CA SER A 6 15.55 -34.87 9.57
C SER A 6 14.88 -34.41 10.87
N ALA A 7 15.59 -33.57 11.63
CA ALA A 7 15.05 -32.91 12.79
C ALA A 7 13.75 -32.22 12.39
N ASP A 8 12.69 -32.62 13.08
CA ASP A 8 11.37 -32.06 13.21
C ASP A 8 11.43 -30.52 13.33
N ARG A 9 11.59 -29.82 12.20
CA ARG A 9 11.57 -28.35 12.18
C ARG A 9 10.12 -27.93 12.24
N ALA A 10 9.73 -27.39 13.40
CA ALA A 10 8.44 -26.75 13.59
C ALA A 10 8.14 -25.79 12.42
N PRO A 11 6.89 -25.77 11.92
CA PRO A 11 6.54 -24.97 10.76
C PRO A 11 6.86 -23.48 11.02
N GLU A 12 7.57 -22.85 10.07
CA GLU A 12 7.90 -21.44 10.15
C GLU A 12 6.69 -20.59 9.73
N LEU A 13 6.19 -19.76 10.65
CA LEU A 13 5.14 -18.79 10.35
C LEU A 13 5.72 -17.62 9.56
N ARG A 14 5.52 -17.64 8.25
CA ARG A 14 5.79 -16.48 7.41
C ARG A 14 4.59 -15.54 7.45
N ARG A 15 4.83 -14.25 7.65
CA ARG A 15 3.77 -13.23 7.54
C ARG A 15 3.14 -13.36 6.16
N ALA A 16 1.83 -13.62 6.11
CA ALA A 16 1.09 -13.64 4.87
C ALA A 16 1.34 -12.32 4.12
N ALA A 17 1.72 -12.41 2.85
CA ALA A 17 1.83 -11.23 2.01
C ALA A 17 0.46 -10.54 2.01
N ALA A 18 0.45 -9.24 2.31
CA ALA A 18 -0.77 -8.46 2.20
C ALA A 18 -1.27 -8.59 0.75
N TRP A 19 -2.53 -8.98 0.57
CA TRP A 19 -3.13 -9.01 -0.76
C TRP A 19 -3.10 -7.59 -1.34
N VAL A 20 -2.27 -7.41 -2.35
CA VAL A 20 -2.25 -6.20 -3.16
C VAL A 20 -3.13 -6.50 -4.37
N PRO A 21 -4.21 -5.72 -4.60
CA PRO A 21 -4.89 -5.76 -5.89
C PRO A 21 -3.84 -5.60 -7.00
N GLY A 22 -4.02 -6.31 -8.12
CA GLY A 22 -3.12 -6.19 -9.27
C GLY A 22 -3.00 -4.75 -9.78
N ALA A 23 -2.09 -4.54 -10.74
CA ALA A 23 -1.81 -3.22 -11.32
C ALA A 23 -3.10 -2.43 -11.58
N LEU A 24 -3.23 -1.26 -10.96
CA LEU A 24 -4.39 -0.40 -11.13
C LEU A 24 -4.34 0.26 -12.49
N VAL A 25 -5.38 0.05 -13.29
CA VAL A 25 -5.62 0.85 -14.48
C VAL A 25 -6.13 2.21 -14.00
N LEU A 26 -5.27 3.22 -14.06
CA LEU A 26 -5.62 4.60 -13.72
C LEU A 26 -6.20 5.28 -14.94
N ASP A 27 -7.47 5.66 -14.85
CA ASP A 27 -8.06 6.63 -15.78
C ASP A 27 -7.44 8.02 -15.57
N GLU A 28 -7.72 8.94 -16.50
CA GLU A 28 -7.12 10.28 -16.48
C GLU A 28 -7.39 11.04 -15.15
N PRO A 29 -8.63 11.06 -14.60
CA PRO A 29 -8.87 11.65 -13.28
C PRO A 29 -8.04 11.01 -12.16
N ALA A 30 -7.95 9.68 -12.11
CA ALA A 30 -7.15 8.97 -11.12
C ALA A 30 -5.67 9.30 -11.23
N ARG A 31 -5.15 9.34 -12.47
CA ARG A 31 -3.76 9.69 -12.76
C ARG A 31 -3.43 11.08 -12.23
N ARG A 32 -4.26 12.09 -12.49
CA ARG A 32 -4.06 13.44 -11.93
C ARG A 32 -3.99 13.46 -10.41
N VAL A 33 -4.76 12.62 -9.71
CA VAL A 33 -4.70 12.54 -8.24
C VAL A 33 -3.37 11.93 -7.77
N VAL A 34 -2.91 10.86 -8.43
CA VAL A 34 -1.66 10.17 -8.07
C VAL A 34 -0.44 11.03 -8.39
N GLU A 35 -0.47 11.74 -9.52
CA GLU A 35 0.62 12.53 -10.08
C GLU A 35 0.68 13.98 -9.59
N HIS A 36 -0.30 14.43 -8.80
CA HIS A 36 -0.32 15.81 -8.31
C HIS A 36 0.91 16.13 -7.42
N ASP A 37 1.68 17.18 -7.69
CA ASP A 37 2.97 17.37 -6.98
C ASP A 37 3.07 18.67 -6.18
N ALA A 38 2.11 19.58 -6.30
CA ALA A 38 2.18 20.87 -5.62
C ALA A 38 0.80 21.43 -5.25
N GLY A 39 0.72 22.10 -4.11
CA GLY A 39 -0.51 22.75 -3.66
C GLY A 39 -1.58 21.78 -3.17
N PHE A 40 -2.73 22.33 -2.79
CA PHE A 40 -3.85 21.58 -2.24
C PHE A 40 -4.69 20.92 -3.35
N LEU A 41 -5.10 19.67 -3.14
CA LEU A 41 -6.00 18.93 -4.03
C LEU A 41 -7.20 18.39 -3.26
N ARG A 42 -8.41 18.75 -3.70
CA ARG A 42 -9.68 18.17 -3.21
C ARG A 42 -10.17 17.11 -4.19
N VAL A 43 -10.37 15.89 -3.69
CA VAL A 43 -10.92 14.78 -4.46
C VAL A 43 -12.35 14.50 -3.99
N LEU A 44 -13.29 14.53 -4.91
CA LEU A 44 -14.70 14.19 -4.67
C LEU A 44 -14.99 12.82 -5.25
N GLY A 45 -15.74 11.99 -4.53
CA GLY A 45 -16.19 10.70 -5.02
C GLY A 45 -17.13 10.02 -4.04
N GLY A 46 -18.11 9.28 -4.56
CA GLY A 46 -19.05 8.51 -3.75
C GLY A 46 -18.41 7.33 -3.00
N PRO A 47 -19.19 6.57 -2.23
CA PRO A 47 -18.74 5.30 -1.68
C PRO A 47 -18.20 4.37 -2.78
N GLY A 48 -17.10 3.65 -2.51
CA GLY A 48 -16.54 2.68 -3.47
C GLY A 48 -15.71 3.25 -4.63
N THR A 49 -15.61 4.58 -4.81
CA THR A 49 -14.89 5.20 -5.94
C THR A 49 -13.35 5.18 -5.82
N GLY A 50 -12.78 4.29 -5.01
CA GLY A 50 -11.32 4.11 -4.95
C GLY A 50 -10.50 5.21 -4.26
N LYS A 51 -11.10 6.21 -3.59
CA LYS A 51 -10.36 7.31 -2.92
C LYS A 51 -9.20 6.84 -2.03
N THR A 52 -9.45 5.83 -1.18
CA THR A 52 -8.43 5.26 -0.30
C THR A 52 -7.34 4.52 -1.08
N THR A 53 -7.69 3.92 -2.20
CA THR A 53 -6.74 3.27 -3.12
C THR A 53 -5.85 4.31 -3.78
N LEU A 54 -6.42 5.38 -4.33
CA LEU A 54 -5.66 6.49 -4.94
C LEU A 54 -4.72 7.17 -3.93
N LEU A 55 -5.18 7.35 -2.69
CA LEU A 55 -4.32 7.87 -1.61
C LEU A 55 -3.12 6.95 -1.33
N ALA A 56 -3.33 5.63 -1.34
CA ALA A 56 -2.25 4.66 -1.15
C ALA A 56 -1.24 4.68 -2.32
N GLU A 57 -1.72 4.74 -3.57
CA GLU A 57 -0.87 4.87 -4.76
C GLU A 57 -0.03 6.15 -4.71
N ARG A 58 -0.68 7.28 -4.44
CA ARG A 58 -0.03 8.59 -4.32
C ARG A 58 1.10 8.58 -3.29
N VAL A 59 0.84 8.06 -2.10
CA VAL A 59 1.83 8.03 -1.02
C VAL A 59 2.95 7.03 -1.34
N ALA A 60 2.63 5.89 -1.95
CA ALA A 60 3.65 4.94 -2.38
C ALA A 60 4.59 5.56 -3.44
N ARG A 61 4.04 6.26 -4.44
CA ARG A 61 4.79 7.03 -5.45
C ARG A 61 5.70 8.07 -4.80
N LEU A 62 5.14 8.91 -3.91
CA LEU A 62 5.91 9.91 -3.18
C LEU A 62 7.09 9.30 -2.41
N LEU A 63 6.88 8.16 -1.74
CA LEU A 63 7.95 7.47 -0.99
C LEU A 63 8.98 6.78 -1.89
N HIS A 64 8.62 6.47 -3.13
CA HIS A 64 9.53 5.98 -4.16
C HIS A 64 10.42 7.12 -4.68
N GLU A 65 9.80 8.24 -5.04
CA GLU A 65 10.50 9.43 -5.56
C GLU A 65 11.33 10.12 -4.48
N GLN A 66 10.86 10.09 -3.22
CA GLN A 66 11.49 10.74 -2.08
C GLN A 66 11.56 9.80 -0.87
N PRO A 67 12.56 8.91 -0.78
CA PRO A 67 12.70 7.94 0.32
C PRO A 67 12.79 8.57 1.72
N GLY A 68 13.22 9.84 1.80
CA GLY A 68 13.30 10.64 3.02
C GLY A 68 11.97 11.24 3.48
N ALA A 69 10.92 11.23 2.64
CA ALA A 69 9.65 11.86 2.97
C ALA A 69 9.01 11.25 4.24
N ARG A 70 8.26 12.08 4.96
CA ARG A 70 7.51 11.71 6.17
C ARG A 70 6.05 12.17 6.07
N PRO A 71 5.27 11.60 5.13
CA PRO A 71 3.90 12.04 4.92
C PRO A 71 3.02 11.69 6.12
N LEU A 72 2.20 12.66 6.55
CA LEU A 72 1.11 12.43 7.50
C LEU A 72 -0.14 12.04 6.71
N VAL A 73 -0.67 10.85 6.99
CA VAL A 73 -1.88 10.34 6.33
C VAL A 73 -2.94 10.04 7.40
N LEU A 74 -4.08 10.73 7.30
CA LEU A 74 -5.17 10.64 8.28
C LEU A 74 -6.39 9.98 7.64
N VAL A 75 -7.03 9.09 8.40
CA VAL A 75 -8.29 8.41 8.04
C VAL A 75 -9.18 8.30 9.27
N GLY A 76 -10.47 8.01 9.06
CA GLY A 76 -11.50 8.16 10.09
C GLY A 76 -11.35 7.27 11.33
N ASP A 77 -10.64 6.15 11.23
CA ASP A 77 -10.48 5.21 12.34
C ASP A 77 -9.15 4.44 12.29
N ARG A 78 -8.83 3.75 13.40
CA ARG A 78 -7.57 3.00 13.59
C ARG A 78 -7.47 1.79 12.65
N ARG A 79 -8.58 1.12 12.36
CA ARG A 79 -8.61 -0.07 11.50
C ARG A 79 -8.30 0.34 10.06
N ALA A 80 -8.91 1.42 9.59
CA ALA A 80 -8.62 2.02 8.30
C ALA A 80 -7.16 2.48 8.20
N ALA A 81 -6.61 3.06 9.28
CA ALA A 81 -5.21 3.50 9.32
C ALA A 81 -4.25 2.32 9.17
N ALA A 82 -4.47 1.22 9.89
CA ALA A 82 -3.68 -0.01 9.77
C ALA A 82 -3.75 -0.59 8.35
N ALA A 83 -4.96 -0.71 7.79
CA ALA A 83 -5.15 -1.22 6.42
C ALA A 83 -4.50 -0.34 5.36
N LEU A 84 -4.55 0.99 5.51
CA LEU A 84 -3.91 1.92 4.59
C LEU A 84 -2.38 1.83 4.67
N ARG A 85 -1.82 1.73 5.88
CA ARG A 85 -0.39 1.52 6.09
C ARG A 85 0.10 0.24 5.41
N GLU A 86 -0.64 -0.86 5.56
CA GLU A 86 -0.31 -2.13 4.89
C GLU A 86 -0.33 -1.98 3.36
N ARG A 87 -1.35 -1.33 2.80
CA ARG A 87 -1.43 -1.07 1.35
C ARG A 87 -0.28 -0.22 0.83
N ILE A 88 0.07 0.86 1.53
CA ILE A 88 1.21 1.72 1.16
C ILE A 88 2.51 0.93 1.20
N ALA A 89 2.72 0.17 2.28
CA ALA A 89 3.93 -0.63 2.44
C ALA A 89 4.05 -1.72 1.36
N ALA A 90 2.92 -2.32 0.96
CA ALA A 90 2.90 -3.34 -0.08
C ALA A 90 3.16 -2.74 -1.48
N ARG A 91 2.54 -1.59 -1.80
CA ARG A 91 2.78 -0.84 -3.05
C ARG A 91 4.20 -0.33 -3.18
N ARG A 92 4.80 0.15 -2.08
CA ARG A 92 6.21 0.58 -2.06
C ARG A 92 7.17 -0.59 -2.35
N ARG A 93 6.76 -1.84 -2.21
CA ARG A 93 7.62 -3.01 -2.47
C ARG A 93 7.37 -3.65 -3.83
N ALA A 94 6.26 -3.31 -4.48
CA ALA A 94 5.93 -3.76 -5.83
C ALA A 94 6.69 -2.92 -6.84
#